data_AF-A0A519T3M8-F1
#
_entry.id   AF-A0A519T3M8-F1
#
_cell.length_a   1.000
_cell.length_b   1.000
_cell.length_c   1.000
_cell.angle_alpha   90.00
_cell.angle_beta   90.00
_cell.angle_gamma   90.00
#
_symmetry.space_group_name_H-M   'P 1'
#
loop_
_entity.id
_entity.type
_entity.pdbx_description
1 polymer ?
#
loop_
_entity_poly.entity_id
_entity_poly.type
_entity_poly.pdbx_seq_one_letter_code
_entity_poly.pdbx_strand_id
1 'polypeptide(L)'
;MKRVLFIDRDGTILIEPPTDYQIDAWHKFDFVPGAITALAQLARDGEYELVLVTNQDGLGTDSYPEATFWPYQQKMLDILKGEGVEFSEILIDRSFAHNPAPTRKPGTALLTRYLDPANGYDLKHSYVIGDRLTDVQLAENLGCQAILLHAEADERAALSTTDWAAVYEHLRRPPRRAHLMRNTNETRIEIILNLDGTGHTDCKTGLGFYDHMLDQLGKHSGCDLYVRTHGDLHIDEHHTVEDTAIAIGAAYN
;
A
#
# COMPACT_ATOMS: atom_id res chain seq x y z
N MET A 1 -10.83 7.29 12.04
CA MET A 1 -9.51 7.93 12.15
C MET A 1 -8.85 7.84 10.80
N LYS A 2 -8.10 8.86 10.38
CA LYS A 2 -7.43 8.86 9.05
C LYS A 2 -6.10 8.12 9.14
N ARG A 3 -5.77 7.33 8.12
CA ARG A 3 -4.44 6.73 7.95
C ARG A 3 -3.59 7.58 7.03
N VAL A 4 -2.28 7.59 7.23
CA VAL A 4 -1.34 8.45 6.49
C VAL A 4 -0.17 7.64 5.95
N LEU A 5 0.29 7.97 4.76
CA LEU A 5 1.58 7.53 4.23
C LEU A 5 2.52 8.74 4.18
N PHE A 6 3.56 8.69 5.02
CA PHE A 6 4.68 9.62 4.98
C PHE A 6 5.74 9.06 4.02
N ILE A 7 5.89 9.68 2.85
CA ILE A 7 6.66 9.11 1.75
C ILE A 7 7.90 9.97 1.53
N ASP A 8 9.08 9.34 1.53
CA ASP A 8 10.31 10.02 1.12
C ASP A 8 10.33 10.30 -0.38
N ARG A 9 11.16 11.24 -0.81
CA ARG A 9 11.30 11.61 -2.20
C ARG A 9 12.48 10.91 -2.87
N ASP A 10 13.69 11.23 -2.45
CA ASP A 10 14.94 10.73 -3.02
C ASP A 10 15.13 9.27 -2.59
N GLY A 11 15.55 8.39 -3.50
CA GLY A 11 15.69 6.95 -3.26
C GLY A 11 14.36 6.19 -3.23
N THR A 12 13.24 6.89 -3.06
CA THR A 12 11.91 6.32 -2.85
C THR A 12 10.96 6.57 -4.03
N ILE A 13 10.72 7.83 -4.39
CA ILE A 13 9.93 8.21 -5.58
C ILE A 13 10.84 8.44 -6.77
N LEU A 14 11.90 9.21 -6.57
CA LEU A 14 12.92 9.51 -7.56
C LEU A 14 14.20 8.74 -7.23
N ILE A 15 14.94 8.33 -8.25
CA ILE A 15 16.24 7.70 -8.07
C ILE A 15 17.19 8.74 -7.46
N GLU A 16 17.81 8.41 -6.33
CA GLU A 16 18.81 9.27 -5.71
C GLU A 16 20.13 9.21 -6.50
N PRO A 17 20.67 10.35 -6.95
CA PRO A 17 21.94 10.36 -7.66
C PRO A 17 23.10 9.95 -6.73
N PRO A 18 23.96 9.00 -7.13
CA PRO A 18 25.02 8.48 -6.25
C PRO A 18 26.18 9.46 -6.04
N THR A 19 26.21 10.57 -6.79
CA THR A 19 27.32 11.52 -6.80
C THR A 19 27.25 12.54 -5.66
N ASP A 20 26.11 13.20 -5.55
CA ASP A 20 25.87 14.33 -4.64
C ASP A 20 24.52 14.25 -3.94
N TYR A 21 23.73 13.19 -4.21
CA TYR A 21 22.43 12.95 -3.60
C TYR A 21 21.42 14.09 -3.83
N GLN A 22 21.61 14.88 -4.89
CA GLN A 22 20.78 16.03 -5.23
C GLN A 22 20.26 15.93 -6.67
N ILE A 23 18.93 16.09 -6.83
CA ILE A 23 18.26 16.10 -8.13
C ILE A 23 18.14 17.56 -8.60
N ASP A 24 19.23 18.06 -9.16
CA ASP A 24 19.41 19.46 -9.57
C ASP A 24 19.62 19.64 -11.08
N ALA A 25 19.50 18.55 -11.84
CA ALA A 25 19.68 18.50 -13.29
C ALA A 25 18.75 17.47 -13.95
N TRP A 26 18.34 17.70 -15.20
CA TRP A 26 17.40 16.82 -15.90
C TRP A 26 17.92 15.39 -16.11
N HIS A 27 19.23 15.21 -16.29
CA HIS A 27 19.83 13.89 -16.45
C HIS A 27 19.90 13.09 -15.14
N LYS A 28 19.57 13.72 -14.01
CA LYS A 28 19.43 13.08 -12.69
C LYS A 28 17.96 12.82 -12.32
N PHE A 29 17.02 13.27 -13.16
CA PHE A 29 15.59 13.17 -12.89
C PHE A 29 15.06 11.87 -13.49
N ASP A 30 14.97 10.82 -12.66
CA ASP A 30 14.37 9.54 -13.02
C ASP A 30 13.50 9.03 -11.86
N PHE A 31 12.37 8.41 -12.18
CA PHE A 31 11.52 7.77 -11.18
C PHE A 31 12.07 6.39 -10.80
N VAL A 32 11.90 6.02 -9.53
CA VAL A 32 12.07 4.63 -9.10
C VAL A 32 11.05 3.76 -9.84
N PRO A 33 11.45 2.62 -10.44
CA PRO A 33 10.53 1.75 -11.15
C PRO A 33 9.32 1.36 -10.29
N GLY A 34 8.12 1.46 -10.87
CA GLY A 34 6.86 1.14 -10.19
C GLY A 34 6.32 2.20 -9.24
N ALA A 35 7.10 3.22 -8.85
CA ALA A 35 6.66 4.26 -7.91
C ALA A 35 5.40 4.98 -8.37
N ILE A 36 5.38 5.46 -9.62
CA ILE A 36 4.21 6.15 -10.19
C ILE A 36 2.98 5.24 -10.15
N THR A 37 3.11 4.00 -10.62
CA THR A 37 2.00 3.04 -10.69
C THR A 37 1.43 2.75 -9.30
N ALA A 38 2.29 2.42 -8.34
CA ALA A 38 1.87 2.08 -6.98
C ALA A 38 1.23 3.28 -6.27
N LEU A 39 1.82 4.47 -6.38
CA LEU A 39 1.24 5.69 -5.79
C LEU A 39 -0.11 6.03 -6.44
N ALA A 40 -0.26 5.87 -7.75
CA ALA A 40 -1.53 6.08 -8.44
C ALA A 40 -2.60 5.08 -7.99
N GLN A 41 -2.23 3.82 -7.73
CA GLN A 41 -3.14 2.83 -7.15
C GLN A 41 -3.55 3.23 -5.72
N LEU A 42 -2.58 3.56 -4.86
CA LEU A 42 -2.85 3.99 -3.47
C LEU A 42 -3.74 5.24 -3.42
N ALA A 43 -3.50 6.21 -4.30
CA ALA A 43 -4.31 7.42 -4.39
C ALA A 43 -5.75 7.12 -4.84
N ARG A 44 -5.94 6.19 -5.78
CA ARG A 44 -7.28 5.75 -6.24
C ARG A 44 -8.05 5.00 -5.16
N ASP A 45 -7.36 4.18 -4.36
CA ASP A 45 -7.99 3.44 -3.27
C ASP A 45 -8.54 4.39 -2.20
N GLY A 46 -7.86 5.53 -1.97
CA GLY A 46 -8.33 6.58 -1.06
C GLY A 46 -8.27 6.22 0.42
N GLU A 47 -7.61 5.11 0.77
CA GLU A 47 -7.49 4.60 2.14
C GLU A 47 -6.49 5.40 2.99
N TYR A 48 -5.56 6.10 2.35
CA TYR A 48 -4.50 6.86 3.00
C TYR A 48 -4.44 8.32 2.51
N GLU A 49 -4.19 9.23 3.45
CA GLU A 49 -3.72 10.59 3.15
C GLU A 49 -2.23 10.53 2.79
N LEU A 50 -1.83 11.06 1.63
CA LEU A 50 -0.45 11.04 1.17
C LEU A 50 0.29 12.30 1.61
N VAL A 51 1.49 12.16 2.17
CA VAL A 51 2.33 13.25 2.68
C VAL A 51 3.75 13.02 2.21
N LEU A 52 4.35 14.01 1.53
CA LEU A 52 5.75 13.94 1.12
C LEU A 52 6.64 14.48 2.25
N VAL A 53 7.66 13.72 2.67
CA VAL A 53 8.59 14.13 3.74
C VAL A 53 10.03 13.89 3.30
N THR A 54 10.79 14.95 3.07
CA THR A 54 12.15 14.85 2.51
C THR A 54 13.15 15.76 3.21
N ASN A 55 14.40 15.29 3.31
CA ASN A 55 15.54 16.08 3.75
C ASN A 55 16.32 16.56 2.52
N GLN A 56 16.44 17.88 2.33
CA GLN A 56 17.16 18.49 1.22
C GLN A 56 18.39 19.23 1.75
N ASP A 57 19.52 18.53 1.77
CA ASP A 57 20.73 18.97 2.45
C ASP A 57 21.23 20.33 1.95
N GLY A 58 21.11 21.36 2.79
CA GLY A 58 21.56 22.71 2.45
C GLY A 58 20.70 23.43 1.40
N LEU A 59 19.45 23.03 1.19
CA LEU A 59 18.54 23.69 0.24
C LEU A 59 18.37 25.18 0.58
N GLY A 60 18.62 26.04 -0.41
CA GLY A 60 18.58 27.49 -0.29
C GLY A 60 19.93 28.14 0.04
N THR A 61 21.00 27.36 0.12
CA THR A 61 22.38 27.85 0.22
C THR A 61 23.07 27.86 -1.15
N ASP A 62 24.28 28.40 -1.21
CA ASP A 62 25.09 28.44 -2.44
C ASP A 62 25.42 27.03 -2.97
N SER A 63 25.51 26.02 -2.10
CA SER A 63 25.77 24.63 -2.50
C SER A 63 24.53 23.92 -3.04
N TYR A 64 23.33 24.40 -2.74
CA TYR A 64 22.09 23.85 -3.29
C TYR A 64 21.00 24.93 -3.43
N PRO A 65 21.08 25.79 -4.47
CA PRO A 65 20.17 26.90 -4.64
C PRO A 65 18.72 26.45 -4.90
N GLU A 66 17.73 27.19 -4.40
CA GLU A 66 16.31 26.85 -4.63
C GLU A 66 15.94 26.79 -6.13
N ALA A 67 16.58 27.62 -6.94
CA ALA A 67 16.36 27.67 -8.39
C ALA A 67 16.74 26.36 -9.11
N THR A 68 17.63 25.55 -8.51
CA THR A 68 18.00 24.24 -9.04
C THR A 68 17.23 23.10 -8.40
N PHE A 69 16.38 23.35 -7.40
CA PHE A 69 15.53 22.33 -6.77
C PHE A 69 14.09 22.37 -7.31
N TRP A 70 13.46 23.55 -7.30
CA TRP A 70 12.03 23.70 -7.56
C TRP A 70 11.57 23.21 -8.93
N PRO A 71 12.31 23.39 -10.04
CA PRO A 71 11.88 22.87 -11.35
C PRO A 71 11.67 21.35 -11.35
N TYR A 72 12.53 20.59 -10.66
CA TYR A 72 12.47 19.14 -10.61
C TYR A 72 11.39 18.66 -9.63
N GLN A 73 11.32 19.30 -8.46
CA GLN A 73 10.25 19.06 -7.48
C GLN A 73 8.88 19.26 -8.14
N GLN A 74 8.67 20.40 -8.82
CA GLN A 74 7.40 20.69 -9.48
C GLN A 74 7.11 19.71 -10.62
N LYS A 75 8.12 19.35 -11.42
CA LYS A 75 7.95 18.40 -12.51
C LYS A 75 7.51 17.02 -12.01
N MET A 76 8.08 16.53 -10.91
CA MET A 76 7.66 15.30 -10.26
C MET A 76 6.20 15.37 -9.82
N LEU A 77 5.81 16.46 -9.13
CA LEU A 77 4.44 16.67 -8.67
C LEU A 77 3.45 16.75 -9.82
N ASP A 78 3.78 17.44 -10.91
CA ASP A 78 2.92 17.56 -12.09
C ASP A 78 2.68 16.20 -12.77
N ILE A 79 3.72 15.36 -12.87
CA ILE A 79 3.61 14.00 -13.42
C ILE A 79 2.71 13.15 -12.52
N LEU A 80 2.97 13.13 -11.22
CA LEU A 80 2.20 12.36 -10.25
C LEU A 80 0.73 12.81 -10.20
N LYS A 81 0.49 14.12 -10.24
CA LYS A 81 -0.86 14.70 -10.32
C LYS A 81 -1.59 14.28 -11.60
N GLY A 82 -0.88 14.15 -12.72
CA GLY A 82 -1.44 13.60 -13.97
C GLY A 82 -2.02 12.19 -13.83
N GLU A 83 -1.49 11.41 -12.90
CA GLU A 83 -1.95 10.05 -12.55
C GLU A 83 -2.93 10.02 -11.36
N GLY A 84 -3.36 11.19 -10.88
CA GLY A 84 -4.29 11.33 -9.75
C GLY A 84 -3.64 11.29 -8.36
N VAL A 85 -2.31 11.36 -8.28
CA VAL A 85 -1.58 11.38 -7.00
C VAL A 85 -1.41 12.82 -6.53
N GLU A 86 -2.09 13.18 -5.44
CA GLU A 86 -1.96 14.47 -4.79
C GLU A 86 -1.48 14.30 -3.35
N PHE A 87 -0.39 14.99 -3.00
CA PHE A 87 0.08 15.06 -1.62
C PHE A 87 -0.70 16.14 -0.87
N SER A 88 -1.30 15.76 0.25
CA SER A 88 -2.00 16.68 1.16
C SER A 88 -1.06 17.74 1.75
N GLU A 89 0.21 17.38 1.91
CA GLU A 89 1.26 18.25 2.41
C GLU A 89 2.63 17.80 1.90
N ILE A 90 3.53 18.76 1.74
CA ILE A 90 4.92 18.54 1.33
C ILE A 90 5.82 19.19 2.39
N LEU A 91 6.53 18.35 3.14
CA LEU A 91 7.38 18.72 4.25
C LEU A 91 8.85 18.57 3.86
N ILE A 92 9.56 19.69 3.79
CA ILE A 92 10.95 19.74 3.33
C ILE A 92 11.81 20.30 4.46
N ASP A 93 12.69 19.48 5.01
CA ASP A 93 13.79 19.97 5.83
C ASP A 93 14.93 20.46 4.95
N ARG A 94 15.54 21.59 5.32
CA ARG A 94 16.60 22.25 4.54
C ARG A 94 17.95 22.27 5.25
N SER A 95 18.01 21.70 6.46
CA SER A 95 19.22 21.74 7.29
C SER A 95 20.29 20.81 6.74
N PHE A 96 21.55 21.12 7.02
CA PHE A 96 22.65 20.25 6.66
C PHE A 96 22.72 19.02 7.57
N ALA A 97 23.15 17.88 7.04
CA ALA A 97 23.31 16.63 7.78
C ALA A 97 24.29 16.75 8.96
N HIS A 98 25.32 17.58 8.81
CA HIS A 98 26.33 17.83 9.85
C HIS A 98 25.84 18.78 10.96
N ASN A 99 24.72 19.47 10.75
CA ASN A 99 24.08 20.34 11.73
C ASN A 99 22.55 20.21 11.64
N PRO A 100 22.01 19.04 12.02
CA PRO A 100 20.63 18.68 11.75
C PRO A 100 19.67 19.51 12.61
N ALA A 101 18.66 20.11 11.99
CA ALA A 101 17.55 20.71 12.71
C ALA A 101 16.58 19.64 13.25
N PRO A 102 15.77 19.92 14.29
CA PRO A 102 14.73 19.00 14.77
C PRO A 102 13.68 18.62 13.70
N THR A 103 13.61 19.40 12.62
CA THR A 103 12.77 19.18 11.44
C THR A 103 13.33 18.14 10.47
N ARG A 104 14.63 17.82 10.55
CA ARG A 104 15.30 16.84 9.71
C ARG A 104 14.98 15.42 10.18
N LYS A 105 14.57 14.53 9.27
CA LYS A 105 14.38 13.10 9.59
C LYS A 105 15.67 12.53 10.20
N PRO A 106 15.58 11.75 11.31
CA PRO A 106 14.38 11.16 11.89
C PRO A 106 13.60 12.04 12.88
N GLY A 107 13.93 13.33 12.99
CA GLY A 107 13.19 14.30 13.81
C GLY A 107 11.76 14.51 13.31
N THR A 108 10.85 14.80 14.26
CA THR A 108 9.40 14.87 14.02
C THR A 108 8.84 16.29 14.03
N ALA A 109 9.69 17.33 14.08
CA ALA A 109 9.21 18.70 14.30
C ALA A 109 8.30 19.22 13.17
N LEU A 110 8.50 18.78 11.91
CA LEU A 110 7.61 19.08 10.78
C LEU A 110 6.27 18.32 10.84
N LEU A 111 6.18 17.28 11.68
CA LEU A 111 5.10 16.30 11.69
C LEU A 111 4.24 16.38 12.95
N THR A 112 4.45 17.43 13.77
CA THR A 112 3.75 17.62 15.05
C THR A 112 2.24 17.62 14.93
N ARG A 113 1.67 18.08 13.80
CA ARG A 113 0.22 18.02 13.57
C ARG A 113 -0.33 16.59 13.56
N TYR A 114 0.42 15.61 13.08
CA TYR A 114 -0.05 14.22 13.01
C TYR A 114 0.00 13.53 14.37
N LEU A 115 0.84 14.03 15.28
CA LEU A 115 1.00 13.52 16.64
C LEU A 115 -0.08 14.04 17.60
N ASP A 116 -0.76 15.13 17.27
CA ASP A 116 -1.84 15.67 18.07
C ASP A 116 -3.09 14.76 17.97
N PRO A 117 -3.53 14.11 19.07
CA PRO A 117 -4.70 13.26 19.07
C PRO A 117 -5.99 13.98 18.62
N ALA A 118 -6.06 15.30 18.76
CA ALA A 118 -7.20 16.10 18.30
C ALA A 118 -7.40 16.04 16.78
N ASN A 119 -6.35 15.75 16.01
CA ASN A 119 -6.41 15.66 14.54
C ASN A 119 -6.87 14.27 14.04
N GLY A 120 -7.02 13.29 14.93
CA GLY A 120 -7.74 12.03 14.64
C GLY A 120 -7.03 11.08 13.67
N TYR A 121 -5.70 11.07 13.65
CA TYR A 121 -4.88 10.16 12.84
C TYR A 121 -4.65 8.81 13.55
N ASP A 122 -4.74 7.72 12.79
CA ASP A 122 -4.43 6.36 13.24
C ASP A 122 -2.98 6.01 12.87
N LEU A 123 -2.04 6.50 13.67
CA LEU A 123 -0.62 6.31 13.40
C LEU A 123 -0.19 4.84 13.46
N LYS A 124 -0.85 4.01 14.26
CA LYS A 124 -0.53 2.57 14.38
C LYS A 124 -0.74 1.80 13.07
N HIS A 125 -1.67 2.27 12.24
CA HIS A 125 -1.95 1.73 10.91
C HIS A 125 -1.55 2.72 9.79
N SER A 126 -0.66 3.66 10.11
CA SER A 126 0.00 4.55 9.15
C SER A 126 1.43 4.08 8.92
N TYR A 127 2.05 4.58 7.86
CA TYR A 127 3.38 4.14 7.46
C TYR A 127 4.30 5.30 7.11
N VAL A 128 5.58 5.15 7.41
CA VAL A 128 6.65 5.86 6.71
C VAL A 128 7.21 4.93 5.64
N ILE A 129 7.37 5.43 4.42
CA ILE A 129 7.97 4.72 3.29
C ILE A 129 9.23 5.47 2.88
N GLY A 130 10.39 4.81 2.94
CA GLY A 130 11.67 5.41 2.62
C GLY A 130 12.73 4.35 2.32
N ASP A 131 13.85 4.73 1.72
CA ASP A 131 14.95 3.83 1.39
C ASP A 131 16.05 3.81 2.46
N ARG A 132 16.01 4.72 3.44
CA ARG A 132 17.05 4.87 4.47
C ARG A 132 16.57 4.44 5.85
N LEU A 133 17.52 4.03 6.69
CA LEU A 133 17.26 3.75 8.12
C LEU A 133 16.75 4.97 8.90
N THR A 134 16.99 6.18 8.41
CA THR A 134 16.40 7.40 8.97
C THR A 134 14.89 7.44 8.84
N ASP A 135 14.33 6.81 7.81
CA ASP A 135 12.87 6.73 7.60
C ASP A 135 12.27 5.66 8.51
N VAL A 136 12.98 4.54 8.69
CA VAL A 136 12.62 3.52 9.70
C VAL A 136 12.61 4.15 11.10
N GLN A 137 13.65 4.91 11.45
CA GLN A 137 13.71 5.58 12.74
C GLN A 137 12.65 6.66 12.89
N LEU A 138 12.30 7.37 11.81
CA LEU A 138 11.19 8.33 11.81
C LEU A 138 9.86 7.61 12.14
N ALA A 139 9.62 6.44 11.55
CA ALA A 139 8.42 5.66 11.82
C ALA A 139 8.27 5.33 13.31
N GLU A 140 9.35 4.85 13.93
CA GLU A 140 9.39 4.59 15.37
C GLU A 140 9.10 5.85 16.19
N ASN A 141 9.70 6.99 15.82
CA ASN A 141 9.51 8.27 16.51
C ASN A 141 8.07 8.80 16.39
N LEU A 142 7.37 8.48 15.30
CA LEU A 142 5.97 8.80 15.10
C LEU A 142 5.03 7.78 15.77
N GLY A 143 5.51 6.59 16.12
CA GLY A 143 4.68 5.47 16.57
C GLY A 143 3.88 4.83 15.44
N CYS A 144 4.39 4.89 14.21
CA CYS A 144 3.80 4.26 13.03
C CYS A 144 4.67 3.09 12.52
N GLN A 145 4.20 2.40 11.49
CA GLN A 145 4.93 1.31 10.86
C GLN A 145 5.92 1.84 9.81
N ALA A 146 6.95 1.07 9.49
CA ALA A 146 7.93 1.43 8.46
C ALA A 146 7.90 0.46 7.29
N ILE A 147 8.03 0.98 6.07
CA ILE A 147 8.32 0.22 4.86
C ILE A 147 9.66 0.71 4.34
N LEU A 148 10.65 -0.19 4.31
CA LEU A 148 12.00 0.10 3.86
C LEU A 148 12.17 -0.33 2.40
N LEU A 149 12.41 0.64 1.51
CA LEU A 149 12.70 0.40 0.10
C LEU A 149 14.18 0.07 -0.12
N HIS A 150 14.63 -1.05 0.46
CA HIS A 150 16.03 -1.47 0.42
C HIS A 150 16.15 -2.99 0.29
N ALA A 151 17.26 -3.46 -0.27
CA ALA A 151 17.53 -4.89 -0.48
C ALA A 151 17.85 -5.62 0.83
N GLU A 152 18.54 -4.94 1.74
CA GLU A 152 18.83 -5.45 3.08
C GLU A 152 17.65 -5.15 4.00
N ALA A 153 17.15 -6.19 4.67
CA ALA A 153 16.02 -6.08 5.58
C ALA A 153 16.43 -5.45 6.92
N ASP A 154 15.53 -4.68 7.52
CA ASP A 154 15.62 -4.20 8.90
C ASP A 154 14.45 -4.78 9.71
N GLU A 155 14.74 -5.33 10.88
CA GLU A 155 13.75 -5.99 11.75
C GLU A 155 12.67 -5.04 12.27
N ARG A 156 12.93 -3.73 12.27
CA ARG A 156 11.98 -2.69 12.69
C ARG A 156 10.99 -2.32 11.60
N ALA A 157 11.26 -2.68 10.34
CA ALA A 157 10.37 -2.42 9.22
C ALA A 157 9.31 -3.53 9.09
N ALA A 158 8.05 -3.15 8.89
CA ALA A 158 6.96 -4.07 8.62
C ALA A 158 7.11 -4.77 7.25
N LEU A 159 7.83 -4.12 6.33
CA LEU A 159 8.23 -4.65 5.04
C LEU A 159 9.60 -4.08 4.65
N SER A 160 10.49 -4.91 4.15
CA SER A 160 11.70 -4.49 3.42
C SER A 160 11.65 -5.08 2.01
N THR A 161 11.77 -4.25 0.99
CA THR A 161 11.64 -4.64 -0.43
C THR A 161 12.33 -3.63 -1.32
N THR A 162 12.68 -3.96 -2.56
CA THR A 162 13.12 -2.98 -3.57
C THR A 162 12.03 -2.70 -4.61
N ASP A 163 10.83 -3.25 -4.42
CA ASP A 163 9.74 -3.24 -5.39
C ASP A 163 8.49 -2.55 -4.84
N TRP A 164 8.06 -1.49 -5.50
CA TRP A 164 6.85 -0.75 -5.19
C TRP A 164 5.57 -1.57 -5.34
N ALA A 165 5.55 -2.61 -6.18
CA ALA A 165 4.39 -3.50 -6.26
C ALA A 165 4.19 -4.26 -4.94
N ALA A 166 5.27 -4.72 -4.32
CA ALA A 166 5.22 -5.36 -3.00
C ALA A 166 4.77 -4.37 -1.90
N VAL A 167 5.17 -3.10 -1.99
CA VAL A 167 4.69 -2.04 -1.08
C VAL A 167 3.18 -1.87 -1.20
N TYR A 168 2.66 -1.74 -2.43
CA TYR A 168 1.23 -1.63 -2.68
C TYR A 168 0.44 -2.84 -2.12
N GLU A 169 0.88 -4.07 -2.43
CA GLU A 169 0.20 -5.28 -1.94
C GLU A 169 0.24 -5.43 -0.41
N HIS A 170 1.28 -4.91 0.24
CA HIS A 170 1.35 -4.86 1.70
C HIS A 170 0.33 -3.87 2.29
N LEU A 171 0.25 -2.66 1.72
CA LEU A 171 -0.61 -1.59 2.20
C LEU A 171 -2.11 -1.83 1.96
N ARG A 172 -2.48 -2.69 1.01
CA ARG A 172 -3.86 -3.10 0.72
C ARG A 172 -4.46 -4.06 1.75
N ARG A 173 -3.71 -4.50 2.77
CA ARG A 173 -4.18 -5.51 3.75
C ARG A 173 -4.91 -4.88 4.96
N PRO A 174 -5.91 -5.56 5.55
CA PRO A 174 -6.25 -6.97 5.33
C PRO A 174 -7.04 -7.18 4.04
N PRO A 175 -6.76 -8.28 3.31
CA PRO A 175 -7.55 -8.64 2.13
C PRO A 175 -9.04 -8.71 2.47
N ARG A 176 -9.89 -8.27 1.54
CA ARG A 176 -11.35 -8.36 1.64
C ARG A 176 -11.76 -9.83 1.65
N ARG A 177 -11.87 -10.38 2.87
CA ARG A 177 -12.16 -11.79 3.12
C ARG A 177 -13.49 -11.97 3.80
N ALA A 178 -14.22 -12.98 3.35
CA ALA A 178 -15.45 -13.44 3.99
C ALA A 178 -15.32 -14.93 4.33
N HIS A 179 -15.84 -15.32 5.49
CA HIS A 179 -16.06 -16.71 5.87
C HIS A 179 -17.52 -16.87 6.24
N LEU A 180 -18.22 -17.72 5.50
CA LEU A 180 -19.66 -17.91 5.63
C LEU A 180 -19.96 -19.38 5.78
N MET A 181 -20.82 -19.71 6.75
CA MET A 181 -21.41 -21.03 6.90
C MET A 181 -22.93 -20.91 6.78
N ARG A 182 -23.54 -21.73 5.93
CA ARG A 182 -24.99 -21.82 5.73
C ARG A 182 -25.42 -23.28 5.82
N ASN A 183 -26.38 -23.55 6.70
CA ASN A 183 -26.94 -24.90 6.87
C ASN A 183 -28.45 -24.84 6.77
N THR A 184 -29.03 -25.69 5.94
CA THR A 184 -30.46 -25.94 5.82
C THR A 184 -30.75 -27.41 6.16
N ASN A 185 -31.99 -27.87 5.93
CA ASN A 185 -32.29 -29.29 6.04
C ASN A 185 -31.74 -30.08 4.84
N GLU A 186 -31.60 -29.45 3.67
CA GLU A 186 -31.10 -30.08 2.45
C GLU A 186 -29.59 -29.94 2.27
N THR A 187 -28.98 -28.84 2.75
CA THR A 187 -27.57 -28.52 2.46
C THR A 187 -26.76 -28.08 3.68
N ARG A 188 -25.44 -28.33 3.64
CA ARG A 188 -24.43 -27.77 4.54
C ARG A 188 -23.31 -27.18 3.73
N ILE A 189 -23.05 -25.89 3.94
CA ILE A 189 -22.19 -25.08 3.07
C ILE A 189 -21.20 -24.29 3.90
N GLU A 190 -19.93 -24.33 3.49
CA GLU A 190 -18.87 -23.46 3.95
C GLU A 190 -18.22 -22.77 2.75
N ILE A 191 -18.14 -21.44 2.81
CA ILE A 191 -17.48 -20.58 1.82
C ILE A 191 -16.38 -19.79 2.53
N ILE A 192 -15.16 -19.85 2.01
CA ILE A 192 -14.11 -18.86 2.33
C ILE A 192 -13.76 -18.14 1.04
N LEU A 193 -13.97 -16.83 1.03
CA LEU A 193 -13.71 -15.95 -0.11
C LEU A 193 -12.61 -14.97 0.24
N ASN A 194 -11.67 -14.77 -0.68
CA ASN A 194 -10.72 -13.67 -0.67
C ASN A 194 -10.84 -12.91 -1.99
N LEU A 195 -11.48 -11.73 -1.97
CA LEU A 195 -11.65 -10.90 -3.17
C LEU A 195 -10.33 -10.32 -3.67
N ASP A 196 -9.31 -10.25 -2.82
CA ASP A 196 -7.97 -9.76 -3.13
C ASP A 196 -6.98 -10.93 -3.30
N GLY A 197 -7.48 -12.06 -3.80
CA GLY A 197 -6.71 -13.27 -4.03
C GLY A 197 -5.83 -13.25 -5.27
N THR A 198 -5.39 -14.44 -5.67
CA THR A 198 -4.61 -14.67 -6.90
C THR A 198 -5.29 -15.68 -7.83
N GLY A 199 -6.58 -15.96 -7.60
CA GLY A 199 -7.35 -16.94 -8.36
C GLY A 199 -7.18 -18.38 -7.87
N HIS A 200 -6.76 -18.61 -6.62
CA HIS A 200 -6.64 -19.96 -6.06
C HIS A 200 -8.00 -20.51 -5.61
N THR A 201 -8.35 -21.69 -6.11
CA THR A 201 -9.68 -22.27 -5.93
C THR A 201 -9.61 -23.68 -5.38
N ASP A 202 -10.55 -24.00 -4.49
CA ASP A 202 -10.77 -25.35 -3.98
C ASP A 202 -12.27 -25.56 -3.73
N CYS A 203 -12.97 -26.01 -4.78
CA CYS A 203 -14.42 -26.16 -4.78
C CYS A 203 -14.82 -27.64 -4.79
N LYS A 204 -15.63 -28.04 -3.82
CA LYS A 204 -16.20 -29.40 -3.73
C LYS A 204 -17.65 -29.33 -3.30
N THR A 205 -18.53 -29.56 -4.26
CA THR A 205 -19.99 -29.61 -4.07
C THR A 205 -20.54 -31.03 -4.26
N GLY A 206 -19.72 -31.94 -4.79
CA GLY A 206 -20.15 -33.27 -5.22
C GLY A 206 -20.65 -33.33 -6.67
N LEU A 207 -20.74 -32.17 -7.35
CA LEU A 207 -21.16 -32.03 -8.73
C LEU A 207 -19.97 -31.54 -9.58
N GLY A 208 -19.33 -32.45 -10.33
CA GLY A 208 -18.09 -32.14 -11.05
C GLY A 208 -18.20 -30.98 -12.06
N PHE A 209 -19.36 -30.83 -12.73
CA PHE A 209 -19.60 -29.69 -13.61
C PHE A 209 -19.64 -28.37 -12.82
N TYR A 210 -20.34 -28.34 -11.69
CA TYR A 210 -20.48 -27.12 -10.90
C TYR A 210 -19.16 -26.74 -10.22
N ASP A 211 -18.42 -27.73 -9.71
CA ASP A 211 -17.07 -27.53 -9.17
C ASP A 211 -16.15 -26.89 -10.22
N HIS A 212 -16.21 -27.35 -11.48
CA HIS A 212 -15.46 -26.74 -12.58
C HIS A 212 -15.89 -25.30 -12.87
N MET A 213 -17.20 -25.00 -12.86
CA MET A 213 -17.69 -23.63 -13.07
C MET A 213 -17.25 -22.68 -11.96
N LEU A 214 -17.26 -23.12 -10.70
CA LEU A 214 -16.78 -22.34 -9.56
C LEU A 214 -15.27 -22.12 -9.59
N ASP A 215 -14.50 -23.11 -10.05
CA ASP A 215 -13.07 -23.00 -10.30
C ASP A 215 -12.76 -21.90 -11.34
N GLN A 216 -13.52 -21.87 -12.45
CA GLN A 216 -13.39 -20.81 -13.45
C GLN A 216 -13.78 -19.43 -12.89
N LEU A 217 -14.81 -19.35 -12.05
CA LEU A 217 -15.22 -18.09 -11.42
C LEU A 217 -14.07 -17.48 -10.59
N GLY A 218 -13.46 -18.26 -9.69
CA GLY A 218 -12.34 -17.76 -8.88
C GLY A 218 -11.13 -17.39 -9.74
N LYS A 219 -10.73 -18.28 -10.65
CA LYS A 219 -9.56 -18.08 -11.52
C LYS A 219 -9.67 -16.83 -12.39
N HIS A 220 -10.83 -16.55 -12.97
CA HIS A 220 -11.01 -15.42 -13.89
C HIS A 220 -11.42 -14.12 -13.23
N SER A 221 -11.97 -14.16 -12.02
CA SER A 221 -12.20 -12.95 -11.21
C SER A 221 -10.95 -12.50 -10.44
N GLY A 222 -9.97 -13.38 -10.28
CA GLY A 222 -8.77 -13.13 -9.47
C GLY A 222 -9.00 -13.35 -7.97
N CYS A 223 -10.18 -13.81 -7.55
CA CYS A 223 -10.46 -14.09 -6.14
C CYS A 223 -10.01 -15.51 -5.77
N ASP A 224 -9.62 -15.71 -4.51
CA ASP A 224 -9.46 -17.07 -3.98
C ASP A 224 -10.80 -17.55 -3.44
N LEU A 225 -11.22 -18.75 -3.86
CA LEU A 225 -12.53 -19.30 -3.53
C LEU A 225 -12.40 -20.74 -3.00
N TYR A 226 -12.79 -20.92 -1.75
CA TYR A 226 -12.97 -22.22 -1.13
C TYR A 226 -14.46 -22.50 -0.97
N VAL A 227 -14.93 -23.63 -1.50
CA VAL A 227 -16.32 -24.06 -1.38
C VAL A 227 -16.35 -25.50 -0.89
N ARG A 228 -17.12 -25.75 0.16
CA ARG A 228 -17.54 -27.07 0.59
C ARG A 228 -19.05 -27.10 0.69
N THR A 229 -19.67 -27.90 -0.15
CA THR A 229 -21.11 -28.16 -0.07
C THR A 229 -21.36 -29.64 0.08
N HIS A 230 -22.16 -29.98 1.09
CA HIS A 230 -22.78 -31.29 1.23
C HIS A 230 -24.28 -31.11 1.08
N GLY A 231 -24.82 -31.49 -0.07
CA GLY A 231 -26.26 -31.45 -0.34
C GLY A 231 -26.88 -32.83 -0.47
N ASP A 232 -28.19 -32.86 -0.65
CA ASP A 232 -29.06 -34.02 -0.76
C ASP A 232 -29.14 -34.59 -2.19
N LEU A 233 -27.98 -34.83 -2.81
CA LEU A 233 -27.83 -35.29 -4.22
C LEU A 233 -28.57 -36.60 -4.59
N HIS A 234 -29.17 -37.29 -3.61
CA HIS A 234 -30.00 -38.46 -3.82
C HIS A 234 -31.45 -38.11 -4.22
N ILE A 235 -31.89 -36.88 -3.93
CA ILE A 235 -33.16 -36.31 -4.39
C ILE A 235 -32.93 -35.77 -5.80
N ASP A 236 -32.13 -34.71 -5.92
CA ASP A 236 -31.57 -34.15 -7.15
C ASP A 236 -30.47 -33.10 -6.82
N GLU A 237 -29.97 -32.38 -7.82
CA GLU A 237 -28.92 -31.38 -7.68
C GLU A 237 -29.38 -29.95 -7.31
N HIS A 238 -30.68 -29.62 -7.38
CA HIS A 238 -31.09 -28.21 -7.44
C HIS A 238 -30.83 -27.45 -6.15
N HIS A 239 -31.11 -28.05 -4.98
CA HIS A 239 -30.79 -27.44 -3.69
C HIS A 239 -29.30 -27.17 -3.53
N THR A 240 -28.46 -28.13 -3.96
CA THR A 240 -26.99 -28.01 -3.88
C THR A 240 -26.51 -26.82 -4.70
N VAL A 241 -27.01 -26.66 -5.93
CA VAL A 241 -26.62 -25.55 -6.81
C VAL A 241 -27.13 -24.21 -6.26
N GLU A 242 -28.43 -24.14 -5.94
CA GLU A 242 -29.11 -22.92 -5.49
C GLU A 242 -28.53 -22.38 -4.17
N ASP A 243 -28.49 -23.20 -3.12
CA ASP A 243 -28.03 -22.75 -1.80
C ASP A 243 -26.54 -22.37 -1.83
N THR A 244 -25.72 -23.08 -2.63
CA THR A 244 -24.31 -22.72 -2.81
C THR A 244 -24.18 -21.36 -3.50
N ALA A 245 -24.97 -21.10 -4.54
CA ALA A 245 -24.96 -19.82 -5.23
C ALA A 245 -25.42 -18.67 -4.31
N ILE A 246 -26.44 -18.91 -3.47
CA ILE A 246 -26.90 -17.95 -2.45
C ILE A 246 -25.79 -17.68 -1.42
N ALA A 247 -25.14 -18.73 -0.92
CA ALA A 247 -24.04 -18.60 0.04
C ALA A 247 -22.85 -17.82 -0.53
N ILE A 248 -22.48 -18.08 -1.79
CA ILE A 248 -21.46 -17.32 -2.51
C ILE A 248 -21.89 -15.86 -2.65
N GLY A 249 -23.11 -15.60 -3.16
CA GLY A 249 -23.62 -14.23 -3.31
C GLY A 249 -23.63 -13.44 -2.00
N ALA A 250 -23.93 -14.10 -0.87
CA ALA A 250 -23.85 -13.50 0.45
C ALA A 250 -22.40 -13.22 0.91
N ALA A 251 -21.43 -14.03 0.50
CA ALA A 251 -20.02 -13.79 0.81
C ALA A 251 -19.39 -12.63 -0.02
N TYR A 252 -19.99 -12.28 -1.16
CA TYR A 252 -19.59 -11.14 -2.01
C TYR A 252 -20.15 -9.79 -1.55
N ASN A 253 -21.15 -9.78 -0.65
CA ASN A 253 -21.80 -8.57 -0.11
C ASN A 253 -21.19 -8.15 1.23
#